data_AF-A0A180EIH4-F1
#
_entry.id   AF-A0A180EIH4-F1
#
_cell.length_a   1.000
_cell.length_b   1.000
_cell.length_c   1.000
_cell.angle_alpha   90.00
_cell.angle_beta   90.00
_cell.angle_gamma   90.00
#
_symmetry.space_group_name_H-M   'P 1'
#
loop_
_entity.id
_entity.type
_entity.pdbx_description
1 polymer ?
#
loop_
_entity_poly.entity_id
_entity_poly.type
_entity_poly.pdbx_seq_one_letter_code
_entity_poly.pdbx_strand_id
1 'polypeptide(L)'
;MQDQQANARADVFFLHPTHYRNTTESSTDWNANVYDLEINEAVDDGSIKNQASIFNAAGKIYAPRYRQANLKVYYSEGRKMAKRALDIAYDDILRAFDYYLKNHNNGRPIIIAGHSQGTTHAKRLLRDRFDGKPLQQQLVAAYLPGRYASLR
;
A
#
# COMPACT_ATOMS: atom_id res chain seq x y z
N MET A 1 -2.23 0.60 -21.16
CA MET A 1 -3.68 0.88 -20.96
C MET A 1 -3.92 2.36 -21.13
N GLN A 2 -5.07 2.76 -21.65
CA GLN A 2 -5.45 4.17 -21.72
C GLN A 2 -5.77 4.71 -20.32
N ASP A 3 -5.43 5.98 -20.07
CA ASP A 3 -5.78 6.66 -18.83
C ASP A 3 -7.24 7.13 -18.88
N GLN A 4 -8.09 6.61 -18.00
CA GLN A 4 -9.52 6.97 -17.92
C GLN A 4 -9.90 7.56 -16.55
N GLN A 5 -8.91 7.97 -15.75
CA GLN A 5 -9.13 8.43 -14.37
C GLN A 5 -10.03 9.68 -14.28
N ALA A 6 -10.05 10.53 -15.31
CA ALA A 6 -10.92 11.71 -15.36
C ALA A 6 -12.42 11.36 -15.25
N ASN A 7 -12.80 10.21 -15.80
CA ASN A 7 -14.19 9.73 -15.84
C ASN A 7 -14.47 8.62 -14.81
N ALA A 8 -13.48 8.31 -13.96
CA ALA A 8 -13.57 7.22 -13.02
C ALA A 8 -14.69 7.43 -11.97
N ARG A 9 -15.47 6.37 -11.72
CA ARG A 9 -16.58 6.37 -10.76
C ARG A 9 -16.18 5.92 -9.36
N ALA A 10 -15.02 5.31 -9.23
CA ALA A 10 -14.42 4.89 -7.96
C ALA A 10 -13.01 5.46 -7.82
N ASP A 11 -12.47 5.37 -6.62
CA ASP A 11 -11.07 5.61 -6.34
C ASP A 11 -10.38 4.28 -6.03
N VAL A 12 -9.10 4.18 -6.36
CA VAL A 12 -8.25 3.04 -6.02
C VAL A 12 -7.18 3.51 -5.07
N PHE A 13 -7.22 3.02 -3.83
CA PHE A 13 -6.13 3.22 -2.88
C PHE A 13 -5.15 2.06 -3.02
N PHE A 14 -4.04 2.31 -3.72
CA PHE A 14 -3.06 1.30 -4.11
C PHE A 14 -1.85 1.29 -3.18
N LEU A 15 -1.56 0.14 -2.58
CA LEU A 15 -0.41 -0.08 -1.72
C LEU A 15 0.65 -0.93 -2.44
N HIS A 16 1.78 -0.32 -2.77
CA HIS A 16 2.86 -0.97 -3.50
C HIS A 16 3.57 -2.06 -2.65
N PRO A 17 4.32 -3.00 -3.24
CA PRO A 17 5.21 -3.91 -2.52
C PRO A 17 6.44 -3.18 -1.96
N THR A 18 7.30 -3.92 -1.26
CA THR A 18 8.62 -3.39 -0.88
C THR A 18 9.61 -3.53 -2.04
N HIS A 19 10.28 -2.42 -2.36
CA HIS A 19 11.49 -2.35 -3.18
C HIS A 19 12.75 -2.28 -2.31
N TYR A 20 12.59 -2.15 -0.99
CA TYR A 20 13.69 -2.07 -0.04
C TYR A 20 14.26 -3.47 0.25
N ARG A 21 15.30 -3.84 -0.50
CA ARG A 21 15.93 -5.18 -0.47
C ARG A 21 17.36 -5.13 0.06
N ASN A 22 18.15 -4.16 -0.39
CA ASN A 22 19.54 -4.01 0.02
C ASN A 22 19.66 -2.93 1.08
N THR A 23 20.00 -3.38 2.29
CA THR A 23 20.80 -2.56 3.19
C THR A 23 22.23 -2.62 2.63
N THR A 24 22.96 -1.50 2.56
CA THR A 24 24.43 -1.60 2.55
C THR A 24 24.84 -2.55 3.68
N GLU A 25 25.95 -3.29 3.54
CA GLU A 25 26.28 -4.39 4.47
C GLU A 25 26.34 -3.98 5.97
N SER A 26 26.36 -2.67 6.26
CA SER A 26 26.34 -2.06 7.58
C SER A 26 24.99 -1.49 8.06
N SER A 27 23.96 -1.38 7.21
CA SER A 27 22.70 -0.73 7.59
C SER A 27 21.82 -1.68 8.41
N THR A 28 21.60 -1.31 9.67
CA THR A 28 20.66 -1.95 10.60
C THR A 28 19.23 -1.43 10.44
N ASP A 29 18.97 -0.64 9.38
CA ASP A 29 17.69 0.03 9.16
C ASP A 29 16.65 -0.95 8.62
N TRP A 30 15.54 -1.07 9.34
CA TRP A 30 14.47 -1.99 8.99
C TRP A 30 13.37 -1.35 8.14
N ASN A 31 13.47 -0.04 7.89
CA ASN A 31 12.51 0.72 7.12
C ASN A 31 13.24 1.68 6.17
N ALA A 32 12.82 1.74 4.90
CA ALA A 32 13.34 2.67 3.92
C ALA A 32 13.11 4.13 4.35
N ASN A 33 14.06 5.01 4.04
CA ASN A 33 13.81 6.44 4.08
C ASN A 33 12.76 6.78 3.01
N VAL A 34 11.67 7.44 3.41
CA VAL A 34 10.57 7.79 2.49
C VAL A 34 10.99 8.80 1.41
N TYR A 35 12.09 9.52 1.63
CA TYR A 35 12.66 10.49 0.70
C TYR A 35 13.82 9.92 -0.14
N ASP A 36 14.11 8.63 -0.05
CA ASP A 36 15.13 7.98 -0.86
C ASP A 36 14.71 8.00 -2.34
N LEU A 37 15.49 8.70 -3.18
CA LEU A 37 15.15 8.91 -4.59
C LEU A 37 15.22 7.61 -5.39
N GLU A 38 16.24 6.77 -5.15
CA GLU A 38 16.43 5.52 -5.89
C GLU A 38 15.28 4.54 -5.60
N ILE A 39 14.90 4.40 -4.32
CA ILE A 39 13.75 3.57 -3.95
C ILE A 39 12.45 4.15 -4.53
N ASN A 40 12.29 5.47 -4.55
CA ASN A 40 11.09 6.10 -5.08
C ASN A 40 10.97 5.95 -6.59
N GLU A 41 12.05 6.08 -7.34
CA GLU A 41 12.12 5.80 -8.78
C GLU A 41 11.79 4.32 -9.07
N ALA A 42 12.37 3.39 -8.30
CA ALA A 42 12.05 1.97 -8.42
C ALA A 42 10.57 1.66 -8.16
N VAL A 43 9.94 2.34 -7.20
CA VAL A 43 8.49 2.23 -6.96
C VAL A 43 7.70 2.77 -8.16
N ASP A 44 8.09 3.90 -8.74
CA ASP A 44 7.38 4.52 -9.87
C ASP A 44 7.48 3.69 -11.14
N ASP A 45 8.70 3.40 -11.57
CA ASP A 45 8.97 2.65 -12.80
C ASP A 45 8.64 1.16 -12.68
N GLY A 46 8.62 0.65 -11.45
CA GLY A 46 8.22 -0.71 -11.13
C GLY A 46 6.74 -0.81 -10.82
N SER A 47 6.38 -0.57 -9.57
CA SER A 47 5.04 -0.91 -9.05
C SER A 47 3.93 -0.01 -9.55
N ILE A 48 4.15 1.30 -9.62
CA ILE A 48 3.11 2.20 -10.13
C ILE A 48 2.87 1.93 -11.62
N LYS A 49 3.93 1.92 -12.42
CA LYS A 49 3.86 1.68 -13.87
C LYS A 49 3.27 0.31 -14.23
N ASN A 50 3.68 -0.76 -13.55
CA ASN A 50 3.33 -2.13 -13.97
C ASN A 50 2.20 -2.78 -13.17
N GLN A 51 1.91 -2.34 -11.94
CA GLN A 51 0.87 -2.95 -11.09
C GLN A 51 -0.31 -2.01 -10.85
N ALA A 52 -0.07 -0.73 -10.57
CA ALA A 52 -1.16 0.20 -10.33
C ALA A 52 -1.89 0.59 -11.63
N SER A 53 -1.17 0.70 -12.75
CA SER A 53 -1.71 1.17 -14.03
C SER A 53 -2.87 0.35 -14.61
N ILE A 54 -3.08 -0.89 -14.14
CA ILE A 54 -4.29 -1.67 -14.49
C ILE A 54 -5.57 -1.02 -14.00
N PHE A 55 -5.50 -0.23 -12.94
CA PHE A 55 -6.64 0.47 -12.38
C PHE A 55 -6.94 1.80 -13.08
N ASN A 56 -6.11 2.26 -14.03
CA ASN A 56 -6.38 3.50 -14.79
C ASN A 56 -7.73 3.47 -15.53
N ALA A 57 -8.22 2.28 -15.89
CA ALA A 57 -9.54 2.09 -16.49
C ALA A 57 -10.69 2.03 -15.45
N ALA A 58 -10.37 1.81 -14.18
CA ALA A 58 -11.35 1.55 -13.12
C ALA A 58 -11.55 2.73 -12.16
N GLY A 59 -10.47 3.42 -11.79
CA GLY A 59 -10.48 4.36 -10.68
C GLY A 59 -9.38 5.41 -10.72
N LYS A 60 -9.60 6.55 -10.04
CA LYS A 60 -8.51 7.50 -9.73
C LYS A 60 -7.56 6.84 -8.74
N ILE A 61 -6.27 6.77 -9.08
CA ILE A 61 -5.28 6.03 -8.29
C ILE A 61 -4.66 6.95 -7.25
N TYR A 62 -4.72 6.54 -5.99
CA TYR A 62 -4.04 7.14 -4.85
C TYR A 62 -3.03 6.13 -4.31
N ALA A 63 -1.75 6.40 -4.47
CA ALA A 63 -0.67 5.50 -4.06
C ALA A 63 0.33 6.25 -3.15
N PRO A 64 0.23 6.11 -1.82
CA PRO A 64 1.09 6.85 -0.91
C PRO A 64 2.51 6.29 -0.87
N ARG A 65 3.49 7.17 -0.64
CA ARG A 65 4.81 6.75 -0.17
C ARG A 65 4.75 6.45 1.32
N TYR A 66 5.42 5.39 1.73
CA TYR A 66 5.53 5.01 3.14
C TYR A 66 6.92 4.41 3.40
N ARG A 67 7.32 4.38 4.67
CA ARG A 67 8.61 3.80 5.09
C ARG A 67 8.56 2.27 4.98
N GLN A 68 8.73 1.76 3.77
CA GLN A 68 8.68 0.34 3.41
C GLN A 68 9.56 -0.49 4.34
N ALA A 69 9.02 -1.56 4.92
CA ALA A 69 9.84 -2.44 5.72
C ALA A 69 10.78 -3.25 4.82
N ASN A 70 12.01 -3.49 5.27
CA ASN A 70 13.00 -4.26 4.54
C ASN A 70 12.47 -5.66 4.21
N LEU A 71 12.76 -6.18 3.02
CA LEU A 71 12.29 -7.49 2.58
C LEU A 71 12.63 -8.62 3.58
N LYS A 72 13.76 -8.52 4.31
CA LYS A 72 14.19 -9.46 5.35
C LYS A 72 13.16 -9.70 6.47
N VAL A 73 12.20 -8.79 6.69
CA VAL A 73 11.11 -8.98 7.68
C VAL A 73 10.22 -10.19 7.40
N TYR A 74 10.27 -10.72 6.17
CA TYR A 74 9.52 -11.91 5.78
C TYR A 74 10.32 -13.21 5.84
N TYR A 75 11.59 -13.13 6.22
CA TYR A 75 12.49 -14.27 6.39
C TYR A 75 12.94 -14.40 7.84
N SER A 76 13.67 -15.46 8.15
CA SER A 76 14.20 -15.73 9.50
C SER A 76 15.02 -14.57 10.07
N GLU A 77 15.79 -13.91 9.22
CA GLU A 77 16.76 -12.87 9.51
C GLU A 77 16.09 -11.63 10.12
N GLY A 78 14.90 -11.28 9.64
CA GLY A 78 14.14 -10.12 10.12
C GLY A 78 13.06 -10.43 11.14
N ARG A 79 12.90 -11.68 11.58
CA ARG A 79 11.78 -12.10 12.44
C ARG A 79 11.63 -11.24 13.71
N LYS A 80 12.76 -10.92 14.36
CA LYS A 80 12.76 -10.10 15.60
C LYS A 80 12.27 -8.66 15.34
N MET A 81 12.45 -8.15 14.13
CA MET A 81 12.16 -6.76 13.78
C MET A 81 10.91 -6.58 12.92
N ALA A 82 10.38 -7.68 12.38
CA ALA A 82 9.25 -7.67 11.47
C ALA A 82 8.05 -6.89 12.01
N LYS A 83 7.65 -7.12 13.26
CA LYS A 83 6.52 -6.40 13.87
C LYS A 83 6.76 -4.89 13.90
N ARG A 84 7.88 -4.46 14.49
CA ARG A 84 8.22 -3.04 14.61
C ARG A 84 8.28 -2.35 13.24
N ALA A 85 8.95 -2.98 12.28
CA ALA A 85 9.13 -2.40 10.96
C ALA A 85 7.82 -2.31 10.17
N LEU A 86 6.99 -3.35 10.22
CA LEU A 86 5.67 -3.35 9.58
C LEU A 86 4.68 -2.40 10.28
N ASP A 87 4.80 -2.19 11.60
CA ASP A 87 3.99 -1.21 12.31
C ASP A 87 4.33 0.22 11.87
N ILE A 88 5.61 0.57 11.75
CA ILE A 88 6.06 1.88 11.24
C ILE A 88 5.52 2.12 9.82
N ALA A 89 5.66 1.14 8.94
CA ALA A 89 5.15 1.21 7.58
C ALA A 89 3.61 1.38 7.55
N TYR A 90 2.90 0.68 8.45
CA TYR A 90 1.46 0.77 8.54
C TYR A 90 0.96 2.11 9.07
N ASP A 91 1.63 2.69 10.07
CA ASP A 91 1.25 4.01 10.60
C ASP A 91 1.34 5.11 9.53
N ASP A 92 2.32 5.02 8.63
CA ASP A 92 2.41 5.91 7.46
C ASP A 92 1.22 5.72 6.51
N ILE A 93 0.88 4.46 6.21
CA ILE A 93 -0.25 4.10 5.34
C ILE A 93 -1.56 4.57 5.94
N LEU A 94 -1.77 4.39 7.25
CA LEU A 94 -2.99 4.79 7.93
C LEU A 94 -3.16 6.31 7.87
N ARG A 95 -2.09 7.07 8.15
CA ARG A 95 -2.09 8.54 8.03
C ARG A 95 -2.38 9.00 6.60
N ALA A 96 -1.78 8.34 5.61
CA ALA A 96 -2.02 8.67 4.21
C ALA A 96 -3.45 8.33 3.76
N PHE A 97 -4.01 7.23 4.24
CA PHE A 97 -5.40 6.86 3.96
C PHE A 97 -6.39 7.84 4.60
N ASP A 98 -6.16 8.23 5.85
CA ASP A 98 -6.99 9.22 6.54
C ASP A 98 -6.90 10.59 5.85
N TYR A 99 -5.71 10.97 5.36
CA TYR A 99 -5.54 12.17 4.54
C TYR A 99 -6.31 12.06 3.20
N TYR A 100 -6.23 10.92 2.52
CA TYR A 100 -6.99 10.67 1.30
C TYR A 100 -8.50 10.78 1.53
N LEU A 101 -9.03 10.14 2.58
CA LEU A 101 -10.45 10.21 2.92
C LEU A 101 -10.91 11.64 3.16
N LYS A 102 -10.12 12.41 3.93
CA LYS A 102 -10.47 13.79 4.31
C LYS A 102 -10.40 14.76 3.13
N ASN A 103 -9.42 14.62 2.25
CA ASN A 103 -9.08 15.67 1.27
C ASN A 103 -9.45 15.31 -0.18
N HIS A 104 -9.66 14.04 -0.49
CA HIS A 104 -9.79 13.58 -1.88
C HIS A 104 -11.01 12.69 -2.15
N ASN A 105 -11.35 11.78 -1.24
CA ASN A 105 -12.38 10.76 -1.49
C ASN A 105 -13.77 11.36 -1.75
N ASN A 106 -14.19 12.40 -1.03
CA ASN A 106 -15.50 13.05 -1.20
C ASN A 106 -16.70 12.07 -1.21
N GLY A 107 -16.63 10.98 -0.43
CA GLY A 107 -17.68 9.95 -0.35
C GLY A 107 -17.74 8.99 -1.53
N ARG A 108 -16.72 8.96 -2.40
CA ARG A 108 -16.67 8.09 -3.58
C ARG A 108 -16.45 6.62 -3.18
N PRO A 109 -16.95 5.66 -3.97
CA PRO A 109 -16.63 4.24 -3.79
C PRO A 109 -15.11 3.99 -3.86
N ILE A 110 -14.63 3.06 -3.03
CA ILE A 110 -13.20 2.79 -2.82
C ILE A 110 -12.89 1.34 -3.20
N ILE A 111 -11.84 1.17 -4.00
CA ILE A 111 -11.15 -0.10 -4.22
C ILE A 111 -9.87 -0.07 -3.40
N ILE A 112 -9.63 -1.09 -2.58
CA ILE A 112 -8.34 -1.29 -1.92
C ILE A 112 -7.54 -2.28 -2.74
N ALA A 113 -6.37 -1.87 -3.23
CA ALA A 113 -5.49 -2.75 -3.99
C ALA A 113 -4.12 -2.77 -3.34
N GLY A 114 -3.48 -3.94 -3.29
CA GLY A 114 -2.11 -4.04 -2.83
C GLY A 114 -1.40 -5.28 -3.34
N HIS A 115 -0.08 -5.28 -3.26
CA HIS A 115 0.71 -6.45 -3.63
C HIS A 115 1.80 -6.74 -2.60
N SER A 116 1.99 -8.01 -2.24
CA SER A 116 3.04 -8.45 -1.31
C SER A 116 3.02 -7.68 0.02
N GLN A 117 3.98 -6.78 0.30
CA GLN A 117 3.94 -5.95 1.51
C GLN A 117 2.75 -5.00 1.56
N GLY A 118 2.34 -4.44 0.41
CA GLY A 118 1.12 -3.67 0.31
C GLY A 118 -0.11 -4.48 0.72
N THR A 119 -0.17 -5.77 0.37
CA THR A 119 -1.22 -6.69 0.84
C THR A 119 -1.18 -6.91 2.35
N THR A 120 0.01 -7.01 2.96
CA THR A 120 0.13 -7.09 4.43
C THR A 120 -0.56 -5.89 5.09
N HIS A 121 -0.35 -4.68 4.57
CA HIS A 121 -0.93 -3.47 5.13
C HIS A 121 -2.40 -3.25 4.75
N ALA A 122 -2.78 -3.58 3.53
CA ALA A 122 -4.16 -3.48 3.04
C ALA A 122 -5.13 -4.31 3.90
N LYS A 123 -4.75 -5.53 4.29
CA LYS A 123 -5.55 -6.35 5.21
C LYS A 123 -5.78 -5.67 6.56
N ARG A 124 -4.72 -5.06 7.10
CA ARG A 124 -4.81 -4.34 8.37
C ARG A 124 -5.69 -3.10 8.22
N LEU A 125 -5.57 -2.39 7.10
CA LEU A 125 -6.40 -1.23 6.78
C LEU A 125 -7.88 -1.59 6.68
N LEU A 126 -8.22 -2.68 5.98
CA LEU A 126 -9.59 -3.20 5.87
C LEU A 126 -10.19 -3.46 7.25
N ARG A 127 -9.47 -4.19 8.11
CA ARG A 127 -9.90 -4.41 9.50
C ARG A 127 -10.06 -3.12 10.31
N ASP A 128 -9.10 -2.21 10.18
CA ASP A 128 -9.06 -1.01 11.04
C ASP A 128 -9.96 0.13 10.54
N ARG A 129 -10.44 0.12 9.29
CA ARG A 129 -11.25 1.20 8.71
C ARG A 129 -12.58 0.74 8.10
N PHE A 130 -12.70 -0.52 7.68
CA PHE A 130 -13.87 -1.01 6.97
C PHE A 130 -14.67 -2.03 7.79
N ASP A 131 -14.08 -3.11 8.28
CA ASP A 131 -14.82 -4.23 8.86
C ASP A 131 -15.73 -3.81 10.03
N GLY A 132 -17.05 -3.92 9.84
CA GLY A 132 -18.07 -3.53 10.81
C GLY A 132 -18.26 -2.02 10.99
N LYS A 133 -17.71 -1.20 10.09
CA LYS A 133 -17.69 0.27 10.19
C LYS A 133 -18.47 0.93 9.06
N PRO A 134 -18.94 2.18 9.21
CA PRO A 134 -19.71 2.86 8.17
C PRO A 134 -19.01 2.93 6.81
N LEU A 135 -17.67 3.05 6.80
CA LEU A 135 -16.87 3.11 5.58
C LEU A 135 -16.96 1.82 4.74
N GLN A 136 -17.34 0.69 5.33
CA GLN A 136 -17.58 -0.57 4.61
C GLN A 136 -18.56 -0.40 3.45
N GLN A 137 -19.54 0.48 3.59
CA GLN A 137 -20.54 0.74 2.54
C GLN A 137 -19.93 1.41 1.30
N GLN A 138 -18.74 2.00 1.41
CA GLN A 138 -18.00 2.56 0.28
C GLN A 138 -17.03 1.55 -0.34
N LEU A 139 -16.78 0.39 0.28
CA LEU A 139 -15.83 -0.60 -0.25
C LEU A 139 -16.45 -1.37 -1.42
N VAL A 140 -15.87 -1.24 -2.62
CA VAL A 140 -16.29 -1.96 -3.82
C VAL A 140 -15.63 -3.32 -3.90
N ALA A 141 -14.30 -3.36 -3.73
CA ALA A 141 -13.50 -4.57 -3.86
C ALA A 141 -12.15 -4.41 -3.14
N ALA A 142 -11.55 -5.54 -2.80
CA ALA A 142 -10.19 -5.63 -2.30
C ALA A 142 -9.35 -6.62 -3.13
N TYR A 143 -8.31 -6.13 -3.82
CA TYR A 143 -7.39 -6.95 -4.61
C TYR A 143 -6.07 -7.13 -3.86
N LEU A 144 -5.86 -8.32 -3.29
CA LEU A 144 -4.82 -8.57 -2.28
C LEU A 144 -3.82 -9.71 -2.64
N PRO A 145 -3.21 -9.73 -3.85
CA PRO A 145 -2.23 -10.77 -4.22
C PRO A 145 -0.90 -10.72 -3.45
N GLY A 146 -0.15 -11.81 -3.51
CA GLY A 146 1.24 -11.87 -3.03
C GLY A 146 1.43 -12.12 -1.53
N ARG A 147 0.35 -12.29 -0.76
CA ARG A 147 0.37 -12.83 0.62
C ARG A 147 -0.92 -13.60 0.89
N TYR A 148 -0.87 -14.57 1.80
CA TYR A 148 -2.07 -15.28 2.25
C TYR A 148 -3.11 -14.30 2.82
N ALA A 149 -4.32 -14.36 2.30
CA ALA A 149 -5.49 -13.73 2.88
C ALA A 149 -6.20 -14.78 3.75
N SER A 150 -6.17 -14.60 5.08
CA SER A 150 -7.16 -15.24 5.94
C SER A 150 -8.30 -14.24 6.07
N LEU A 151 -9.36 -14.45 5.29
CA LEU A 151 -10.63 -13.76 5.50
C LEU A 151 -11.28 -14.45 6.70
N ARG A 152 -11.38 -13.76 7.83
CA ARG A 152 -12.20 -14.18 8.95
C ARG A 152 -13.41 -13.27 9.00
#